data_AF-A0A7C5VJR7-F1
#
_entry.id   AF-A0A7C5VJR7-F1
#
_cell.length_a   1.000
_cell.length_b   1.000
_cell.length_c   1.000
_cell.angle_alpha   90.00
_cell.angle_beta   90.00
_cell.angle_gamma   90.00
#
_symmetry.space_group_name_H-M   'P 1'
#
loop_
_entity.id
_entity.type
_entity.pdbx_description
1 polymer ?
#
loop_
_entity_poly.entity_id
_entity_poly.type
_entity_poly.pdbx_seq_one_letter_code
_entity_poly.pdbx_strand_id
1 'polypeptide(L)'
;MRGQVMDIYIMGNKIDYTIENEKTVKDVIESISEIVNGYGHSITELRVDGKIFQIDDPMLEKIEISEVNNLEIETASFFEISSSLVYSLIPYLKTFKKHLEENNIDFSTFEQAKSWITEVLLTSINILFQSDKKSEILSKRNDIVRYFSKFSYKDLEDKNKRLELISKIDQTLDMINEIVKVLDKISEEGNIFFDTTIDNNISELLRLIDDIPLKLQLGKDKEALEEIYEFSETFIDIVDFLNSAINIYTSEDIKSKIDFSKFDTINKVIESIIESISNKDYVLASDIMTYELKPLVEDLRDIITIIREKIYSQISEN
;
A
#
# COMPACT_ATOMS: atom_id res chain seq x y z
N MET A 1 -17.03 -44.27 -2.59
CA MET A 1 -17.88 -43.13 -2.22
C MET A 1 -17.34 -41.95 -2.98
N ARG A 2 -18.14 -41.31 -3.84
CA ARG A 2 -17.75 -40.06 -4.49
C ARG A 2 -17.73 -39.00 -3.38
N GLY A 3 -16.56 -38.49 -3.03
CA GLY A 3 -16.43 -37.41 -2.07
C GLY A 3 -17.29 -36.25 -2.56
N GLN A 4 -18.09 -35.70 -1.67
CA GLN A 4 -18.82 -34.47 -1.93
C GLN A 4 -17.77 -33.39 -2.24
N VAL A 5 -17.90 -32.76 -3.40
CA VAL A 5 -16.99 -31.69 -3.83
C VAL A 5 -17.59 -30.42 -3.30
N MET A 6 -16.91 -29.78 -2.35
CA MET A 6 -17.27 -28.45 -1.86
C MET A 6 -17.05 -27.44 -2.99
N ASP A 7 -18.03 -26.58 -3.22
CA ASP A 7 -17.93 -25.49 -4.17
C ASP A 7 -17.43 -24.23 -3.46
N ILE A 8 -16.36 -23.62 -3.99
CA ILE A 8 -15.80 -22.37 -3.46
C ILE A 8 -16.05 -21.25 -4.44
N TYR A 9 -16.53 -20.12 -3.93
CA TYR A 9 -16.83 -18.91 -4.67
C TYR A 9 -16.01 -17.76 -4.08
N ILE A 10 -15.28 -17.04 -4.93
CA ILE A 10 -14.63 -15.78 -4.57
C ILE A 10 -15.28 -14.67 -5.40
N MET A 11 -15.80 -13.64 -4.74
CA MET A 11 -16.51 -12.52 -5.40
C MET A 11 -17.62 -13.02 -6.33
N GLY A 12 -18.41 -13.99 -5.86
CA GLY A 12 -19.47 -14.64 -6.62
C GLY A 12 -19.03 -15.58 -7.76
N ASN A 13 -17.74 -15.67 -8.07
CA ASN A 13 -17.20 -16.54 -9.12
C ASN A 13 -16.74 -17.87 -8.54
N LYS A 14 -17.23 -18.98 -9.11
CA LYS A 14 -16.78 -20.32 -8.73
C LYS A 14 -15.33 -20.52 -9.17
N ILE A 15 -14.47 -20.92 -8.25
CA ILE A 15 -13.05 -21.17 -8.53
C ILE A 15 -12.75 -22.67 -8.60
N ASP A 16 -11.72 -23.02 -9.39
CA ASP A 16 -11.18 -24.39 -9.41
C ASP A 16 -10.05 -24.46 -8.36
N TYR A 17 -10.42 -24.80 -7.13
CA TYR A 17 -9.51 -24.92 -6.00
C TYR A 17 -9.28 -26.38 -5.65
N THR A 18 -8.02 -26.79 -5.60
CA THR A 18 -7.64 -28.16 -5.26
C THR A 18 -7.36 -28.26 -3.76
N ILE A 19 -8.16 -29.08 -3.08
CA ILE A 19 -7.94 -29.43 -1.67
C ILE A 19 -6.78 -30.42 -1.61
N GLU A 20 -5.68 -30.03 -0.96
CA GLU A 20 -4.48 -30.86 -0.84
C GLU A 20 -4.41 -31.52 0.54
N ASN A 21 -4.33 -30.70 1.59
CA ASN A 21 -4.13 -31.15 2.96
C ASN A 21 -5.17 -30.59 3.95
N GLU A 22 -6.02 -29.68 3.47
CA GLU A 22 -7.06 -29.00 4.24
C GLU A 22 -8.13 -30.00 4.69
N LYS A 23 -8.53 -29.94 5.96
CA LYS A 23 -9.54 -30.82 6.56
C LYS A 23 -10.73 -30.05 7.11
N THR A 24 -10.50 -28.80 7.47
CA THR A 24 -11.49 -27.92 8.09
C THR A 24 -11.67 -26.67 7.25
N VAL A 25 -12.79 -25.97 7.46
CA VAL A 25 -13.00 -24.66 6.83
C VAL A 25 -11.88 -23.69 7.21
N LYS A 26 -11.35 -23.79 8.44
CA LYS A 26 -10.22 -22.95 8.86
C LYS A 26 -8.98 -23.16 7.98
N ASP A 27 -8.62 -24.41 7.70
CA ASP A 27 -7.46 -24.73 6.85
C ASP A 27 -7.62 -24.13 5.43
N VAL A 28 -8.83 -24.27 4.85
CA VAL A 28 -9.14 -23.71 3.52
C VAL A 28 -9.06 -22.18 3.53
N ILE A 29 -9.59 -21.54 4.57
CA ILE A 29 -9.58 -20.08 4.68
C ILE A 29 -8.18 -19.54 4.95
N GLU A 30 -7.33 -20.24 5.69
CA GLU A 30 -5.92 -19.86 5.86
C GLU A 30 -5.17 -19.95 4.53
N SER A 31 -5.34 -21.05 3.79
CA SER A 31 -4.74 -21.25 2.47
C SER A 31 -5.21 -20.17 1.47
N ILE A 32 -6.52 -19.92 1.38
CA ILE A 32 -7.06 -18.85 0.52
C ILE A 32 -6.61 -17.47 1.01
N SER A 33 -6.56 -17.24 2.33
CA SER A 33 -6.10 -15.97 2.89
C SER A 33 -4.66 -15.68 2.51
N GLU A 34 -3.76 -16.67 2.55
CA GLU A 34 -2.38 -16.51 2.11
C GLU A 34 -2.29 -16.12 0.63
N ILE A 35 -3.09 -16.78 -0.22
CA ILE A 35 -3.17 -16.49 -1.65
C ILE A 35 -3.64 -15.05 -1.88
N VAL A 36 -4.78 -14.64 -1.32
CA VAL A 36 -5.33 -13.29 -1.56
C VAL A 36 -4.49 -12.18 -0.92
N ASN A 37 -3.86 -12.45 0.24
CA ASN A 37 -2.90 -11.53 0.85
C ASN A 37 -1.68 -11.31 -0.05
N GLY A 38 -1.21 -12.35 -0.75
CA GLY A 38 -0.16 -12.25 -1.77
C GLY A 38 -0.55 -11.41 -3.00
N TYR A 39 -1.84 -11.14 -3.16
CA TYR A 39 -2.41 -10.23 -4.16
C TYR A 39 -2.83 -8.88 -3.58
N GLY A 40 -2.47 -8.56 -2.33
CA GLY A 40 -2.80 -7.28 -1.71
C GLY A 40 -4.28 -7.14 -1.32
N HIS A 41 -4.99 -8.25 -1.20
CA HIS A 41 -6.38 -8.31 -0.75
C HIS A 41 -6.49 -8.98 0.61
N SER A 42 -7.56 -8.69 1.34
CA SER A 42 -7.95 -9.45 2.53
C SER A 42 -9.37 -9.97 2.39
N ILE A 43 -9.67 -11.07 3.07
CA ILE A 43 -11.04 -11.59 3.18
C ILE A 43 -11.83 -10.64 4.09
N THR A 44 -12.92 -10.08 3.56
CA THR A 44 -13.78 -9.14 4.27
C THR A 44 -15.07 -9.79 4.74
N GLU A 45 -15.52 -10.84 4.04
CA GLU A 45 -16.67 -11.64 4.43
C GLU A 45 -16.46 -13.10 4.09
N LEU A 46 -16.89 -13.97 5.00
CA LEU A 46 -16.90 -15.41 4.83
C LEU A 46 -18.30 -15.94 5.08
N ARG A 47 -18.85 -16.69 4.13
CA ARG A 47 -20.09 -17.47 4.31
C ARG A 47 -19.83 -18.95 4.11
N VAL A 48 -20.27 -19.75 5.08
CA VAL A 48 -20.27 -21.21 5.01
C VAL A 48 -21.73 -21.65 4.95
N ASP A 49 -22.13 -22.26 3.84
CA ASP A 49 -23.52 -22.64 3.55
C ASP A 49 -24.52 -21.48 3.81
N GLY A 50 -24.15 -20.27 3.41
CA GLY A 50 -24.95 -19.06 3.54
C GLY A 50 -24.92 -18.38 4.92
N LYS A 51 -24.25 -18.96 5.92
CA LYS A 51 -24.08 -18.35 7.25
C LYS A 51 -22.77 -17.57 7.30
N ILE A 52 -22.84 -16.31 7.76
CA ILE A 52 -21.66 -15.43 7.89
C ILE A 52 -20.82 -15.84 9.11
N PHE A 53 -19.50 -15.89 8.93
CA PHE A 53 -18.49 -16.12 9.97
C PHE A 53 -17.43 -15.01 9.95
N GLN A 54 -16.84 -14.76 11.11
CA GLN A 54 -15.58 -14.01 11.20
C GLN A 54 -14.43 -14.95 10.86
N ILE A 55 -13.39 -14.44 10.20
CA ILE A 55 -12.25 -15.25 9.73
C ILE A 55 -11.42 -15.88 10.87
N ASP A 56 -11.50 -15.28 12.06
CA ASP A 56 -10.85 -15.72 13.30
C ASP A 56 -11.80 -16.47 14.24
N ASP A 57 -13.03 -16.79 13.79
CA ASP A 57 -13.99 -17.54 14.59
C ASP A 57 -13.46 -18.96 14.90
N PRO A 58 -13.23 -19.31 16.18
CA PRO A 58 -12.72 -20.63 16.56
C PRO A 58 -13.64 -21.80 16.18
N MET A 59 -14.90 -21.54 15.81
CA MET A 59 -15.79 -22.57 15.29
C MET A 59 -15.33 -23.12 13.94
N LEU A 60 -14.62 -22.34 13.13
CA LEU A 60 -14.17 -22.75 11.79
C LEU A 60 -13.23 -23.96 11.83
N GLU A 61 -12.45 -24.13 12.91
CA GLU A 61 -11.58 -25.30 13.14
C GLU A 61 -12.36 -26.60 13.34
N LYS A 62 -13.67 -26.51 13.62
CA LYS A 62 -14.53 -27.66 13.92
C LYS A 62 -15.42 -28.06 12.75
N ILE A 63 -15.50 -27.22 11.72
CA ILE A 63 -16.34 -27.50 10.55
C ILE A 63 -15.49 -28.29 9.56
N GLU A 64 -15.77 -29.57 9.39
CA GLU A 64 -15.09 -30.41 8.41
C GLU A 64 -15.53 -30.03 6.99
N ILE A 65 -14.58 -29.90 6.06
CA ILE A 65 -14.87 -29.57 4.66
C ILE A 65 -15.81 -30.57 3.97
N SER A 66 -15.88 -31.81 4.49
CA SER A 66 -16.73 -32.86 3.96
C SER A 66 -18.22 -32.61 4.20
N GLU A 67 -18.55 -31.74 5.15
CA GLU A 67 -19.92 -31.39 5.53
C GLU A 67 -20.39 -30.08 4.87
N VAL A 68 -19.50 -29.38 4.18
CA VAL A 68 -19.76 -28.06 3.57
C VAL A 68 -20.09 -28.21 2.10
N ASN A 69 -21.16 -27.54 1.67
CA ASN A 69 -21.53 -27.52 0.25
C ASN A 69 -20.94 -26.31 -0.45
N ASN A 70 -21.13 -25.12 0.13
CA ASN A 70 -20.73 -23.86 -0.46
C ASN A 70 -19.90 -23.03 0.52
N LEU A 71 -18.77 -22.53 0.03
CA LEU A 71 -17.95 -21.53 0.68
C LEU A 71 -17.95 -20.27 -0.19
N GLU A 72 -18.48 -19.17 0.33
CA GLU A 72 -18.50 -17.88 -0.39
C GLU A 72 -17.59 -16.90 0.35
N ILE A 73 -16.70 -16.25 -0.40
CA ILE A 73 -15.66 -15.38 0.11
C ILE A 73 -15.74 -14.06 -0.63
N GLU A 74 -15.94 -12.98 0.12
CA GLU A 74 -15.75 -11.61 -0.38
C GLU A 74 -14.37 -11.13 0.06
N THR A 75 -13.70 -10.40 -0.82
CA THR A 75 -12.41 -9.78 -0.50
C THR A 75 -12.47 -8.28 -0.72
N ALA A 76 -11.46 -7.56 -0.26
CA ALA A 76 -11.23 -6.19 -0.67
C ALA A 76 -9.72 -5.94 -0.68
N SER A 77 -9.27 -5.05 -1.56
CA SER A 77 -7.88 -4.63 -1.58
C SER A 77 -7.51 -3.92 -0.27
N PHE A 78 -6.24 -3.96 0.10
CA PHE A 78 -5.74 -3.20 1.25
C PHE A 78 -5.98 -1.70 1.09
N PHE A 79 -6.02 -1.19 -0.15
CA PHE A 79 -6.39 0.19 -0.44
C PHE A 79 -7.85 0.48 -0.10
N GLU A 80 -8.81 -0.32 -0.57
CA GLU A 80 -10.23 -0.12 -0.28
C GLU A 80 -10.51 -0.20 1.23
N ILE A 81 -9.91 -1.19 1.90
CA ILE A 81 -10.01 -1.33 3.37
C ILE A 81 -9.46 -0.10 4.05
N SER A 82 -8.25 0.35 3.67
CA SER A 82 -7.60 1.51 4.28
C SER A 82 -8.36 2.81 4.03
N SER A 83 -8.83 3.03 2.80
CA SER A 83 -9.65 4.17 2.43
C SER A 83 -10.93 4.21 3.25
N SER A 84 -11.65 3.07 3.34
CA SER A 84 -12.86 2.95 4.14
C SER A 84 -12.63 3.30 5.61
N LEU A 85 -11.53 2.82 6.19
CA LEU A 85 -11.14 3.17 7.57
C LEU A 85 -10.87 4.66 7.72
N VAL A 86 -10.17 5.29 6.77
CA VAL A 86 -9.91 6.74 6.75
C VAL A 86 -11.23 7.53 6.66
N TYR A 87 -12.15 7.15 5.78
CA TYR A 87 -13.48 7.78 5.70
C TYR A 87 -14.25 7.64 7.01
N SER A 88 -14.19 6.47 7.65
CA SER A 88 -14.87 6.20 8.92
C SER A 88 -14.32 7.02 10.10
N LEU A 89 -13.06 7.47 10.01
CA LEU A 89 -12.40 8.23 11.06
C LEU A 89 -13.02 9.63 11.23
N ILE A 90 -13.54 10.25 10.15
CA ILE A 90 -14.17 11.58 10.20
C ILE A 90 -15.38 11.62 11.13
N PRO A 91 -16.46 10.83 10.91
CA PRO A 91 -17.63 10.87 11.77
C PRO A 91 -17.29 10.43 13.20
N TYR A 92 -16.33 9.52 13.36
CA TYR A 92 -15.86 9.10 14.67
C TYR A 92 -15.16 10.22 15.45
N LEU A 93 -14.19 10.90 14.84
CA LEU A 93 -13.47 12.03 15.45
C LEU A 93 -14.43 13.17 15.82
N LYS A 94 -15.42 13.46 14.97
CA LYS A 94 -16.48 14.45 15.28
C LYS A 94 -17.29 14.05 16.51
N THR A 95 -17.67 12.78 16.61
CA THR A 95 -18.42 12.25 17.75
C THR A 95 -17.58 12.29 19.02
N PHE A 96 -16.33 11.83 18.95
CA PHE A 96 -15.38 11.86 20.07
C PHE A 96 -15.11 13.28 20.56
N LYS A 97 -14.88 14.23 19.64
CA LYS A 97 -14.75 15.66 19.96
C LYS A 97 -15.97 16.19 20.71
N LYS A 98 -17.18 15.90 20.22
CA LYS A 98 -18.42 16.32 20.86
C LYS A 98 -18.52 15.80 22.32
N HIS A 99 -18.19 14.53 22.54
CA HIS A 99 -18.17 13.95 23.90
C HIS A 99 -17.18 14.66 24.83
N LEU A 100 -16.01 15.06 24.32
CA LEU A 100 -15.03 15.83 25.07
C LEU A 100 -15.51 17.25 25.40
N GLU A 101 -16.18 17.92 24.46
CA GLU A 101 -16.76 19.26 24.65
C GLU A 101 -17.90 19.25 25.69
N GLU A 102 -18.75 18.23 25.64
CA GLU A 102 -19.86 18.02 26.58
C GLU A 102 -19.39 17.48 27.95
N ASN A 103 -18.11 17.14 28.08
CA ASN A 103 -17.54 16.48 29.24
C ASN A 103 -18.28 15.18 29.62
N ASN A 104 -18.73 14.45 28.59
CA ASN A 104 -19.55 13.26 28.69
C ASN A 104 -18.82 12.08 28.06
N ILE A 105 -17.67 11.72 28.64
CA ILE A 105 -16.87 10.58 28.22
C ILE A 105 -16.35 9.84 29.45
N ASP A 106 -16.48 8.53 29.44
CA ASP A 106 -15.89 7.66 30.47
C ASP A 106 -14.51 7.14 30.05
N PHE A 107 -13.81 6.53 31.01
CA PHE A 107 -12.48 5.98 30.81
C PHE A 107 -12.41 4.96 29.67
N SER A 108 -13.39 4.06 29.58
CA SER A 108 -13.36 2.97 28.60
C SER A 108 -13.54 3.52 27.18
N THR A 109 -14.51 4.40 27.01
CA THR A 109 -14.81 5.07 25.75
C THR A 109 -13.62 5.91 25.29
N PHE A 110 -12.97 6.62 26.22
CA PHE A 110 -11.78 7.40 25.91
C PHE A 110 -10.61 6.54 25.44
N GLU A 111 -10.28 5.46 26.16
CA GLU A 111 -9.14 4.61 25.79
C GLU A 111 -9.40 3.84 24.49
N GLN A 112 -10.64 3.39 24.26
CA GLN A 112 -11.03 2.78 22.98
C GLN A 112 -10.89 3.76 21.82
N ALA A 113 -11.37 5.00 21.98
CA ALA A 113 -11.24 6.03 20.95
C ALA A 113 -9.79 6.34 20.64
N LYS A 114 -8.96 6.53 21.67
CA LYS A 114 -7.53 6.76 21.53
C LYS A 114 -6.84 5.62 20.79
N SER A 115 -7.13 4.38 21.17
CA SER A 115 -6.56 3.18 20.55
C SER A 115 -6.94 3.10 19.07
N TRP A 116 -8.23 3.19 18.78
CA TRP A 116 -8.74 3.05 17.41
C TRP A 116 -8.26 4.16 16.48
N ILE A 117 -8.27 5.42 16.93
CA ILE A 117 -7.71 6.55 16.17
C ILE A 117 -6.23 6.28 15.86
N THR A 118 -5.45 5.86 16.87
CA THR A 118 -4.02 5.60 16.69
C THR A 118 -3.77 4.46 15.71
N GLU A 119 -4.55 3.39 15.81
CA GLU A 119 -4.45 2.22 14.95
C GLU A 119 -4.74 2.58 13.50
N VAL A 120 -5.88 3.21 13.21
CA VAL A 120 -6.25 3.63 11.85
C VAL A 120 -5.21 4.59 11.25
N LEU A 121 -4.71 5.56 12.04
CA LEU A 121 -3.67 6.48 11.59
C LEU A 121 -2.33 5.78 11.28
N LEU A 122 -2.02 4.68 11.95
CA LEU A 122 -0.79 3.92 11.70
C LEU A 122 -0.96 2.95 10.55
N THR A 123 -2.00 2.12 10.56
CA THR A 123 -2.20 1.05 9.59
C THR A 123 -2.64 1.61 8.24
N SER A 124 -3.74 2.35 8.19
CA SER A 124 -4.37 2.79 6.94
C SER A 124 -3.54 3.85 6.22
N ILE A 125 -3.00 4.85 6.94
CA ILE A 125 -2.17 5.89 6.30
C ILE A 125 -0.83 5.32 5.81
N ASN A 126 -0.23 4.35 6.52
CA ASN A 126 0.97 3.69 5.99
C ASN A 126 0.66 2.98 4.67
N ILE A 127 -0.42 2.21 4.61
CA ILE A 127 -0.80 1.49 3.39
C ILE A 127 -1.05 2.46 2.22
N LEU A 128 -1.70 3.60 2.48
CA LEU A 128 -2.05 4.59 1.45
C LEU A 128 -0.88 5.45 0.96
N PHE A 129 0.17 5.64 1.77
CA PHE A 129 1.25 6.59 1.49
C PHE A 129 2.66 6.00 1.70
N GLN A 130 2.85 4.72 1.33
CA GLN A 130 4.10 3.98 1.57
C GLN A 130 5.37 4.64 1.01
N SER A 131 5.26 5.47 -0.02
CA SER A 131 6.39 5.84 -0.88
C SER A 131 7.03 7.21 -0.63
N ASP A 132 6.71 7.93 0.45
CA ASP A 132 7.37 9.22 0.65
C ASP A 132 7.72 9.53 2.10
N LYS A 133 8.94 9.15 2.50
CA LYS A 133 9.55 9.46 3.80
C LYS A 133 9.64 10.97 4.07
N LYS A 134 9.45 11.83 3.05
CA LYS A 134 9.37 13.29 3.17
C LYS A 134 7.95 13.85 3.17
N SER A 135 6.91 13.01 3.10
CA SER A 135 5.54 13.52 3.08
C SER A 135 5.19 14.23 4.39
N GLU A 136 4.71 15.47 4.23
CA GLU A 136 4.17 16.28 5.30
C GLU A 136 3.06 15.54 6.07
N ILE A 137 2.29 14.70 5.36
CA ILE A 137 1.22 13.85 5.92
C ILE A 137 1.78 12.83 6.92
N LEU A 138 2.82 12.06 6.59
CA LEU A 138 3.37 11.07 7.53
C LEU A 138 3.99 11.73 8.77
N SER A 139 4.59 12.92 8.61
CA SER A 139 5.08 13.71 9.74
C SER A 139 3.94 14.19 10.65
N LYS A 140 2.91 14.82 10.09
CA LYS A 140 1.70 15.26 10.82
C LYS A 140 1.06 14.09 11.56
N ARG A 141 0.92 12.94 10.88
CA ARG A 141 0.39 11.69 11.44
C ARG A 141 1.20 11.22 12.65
N ASN A 142 2.54 11.17 12.53
CA ASN A 142 3.40 10.72 13.62
C ASN A 142 3.30 11.63 14.84
N ASP A 143 3.19 12.95 14.63
CA ASP A 143 2.98 13.91 15.71
C ASP A 143 1.64 13.74 16.42
N ILE A 144 0.58 13.47 15.65
CA ILE A 144 -0.75 13.17 16.19
C ILE A 144 -0.72 11.89 17.02
N VAL A 145 -0.23 10.78 16.46
CA VAL A 145 -0.12 9.48 17.14
C VAL A 145 0.70 9.60 18.45
N ARG A 146 1.81 10.33 18.40
CA ARG A 146 2.65 10.57 19.59
C ARG A 146 1.93 11.38 20.66
N TYR A 147 1.06 12.31 20.27
CA TYR A 147 0.24 13.07 21.23
C TYR A 147 -0.81 12.16 21.89
N PHE A 148 -1.60 11.45 21.08
CA PHE A 148 -2.65 10.55 21.57
C PHE A 148 -2.09 9.45 22.48
N SER A 149 -0.95 8.85 22.14
CA SER A 149 -0.34 7.81 22.98
C SER A 149 0.10 8.30 24.36
N LYS A 150 0.48 9.58 24.51
CA LYS A 150 0.90 10.18 25.77
C LYS A 150 -0.26 10.75 26.59
N PHE A 151 -1.35 11.16 25.95
CA PHE A 151 -2.50 11.73 26.63
C PHE A 151 -3.23 10.65 27.43
N SER A 152 -3.45 10.91 28.71
CA SER A 152 -4.14 9.98 29.62
C SER A 152 -5.55 10.48 29.95
N TYR A 153 -6.44 9.58 30.33
CA TYR A 153 -7.77 9.96 30.78
C TYR A 153 -7.76 10.97 31.94
N LYS A 154 -6.77 10.87 32.85
CA LYS A 154 -6.62 11.81 33.98
C LYS A 154 -6.33 13.24 33.52
N ASP A 155 -5.71 13.42 32.36
CA ASP A 155 -5.44 14.75 31.81
C ASP A 155 -6.73 15.49 31.42
N LEU A 156 -7.86 14.79 31.25
CA LEU A 156 -9.17 15.41 30.98
C LEU A 156 -9.72 16.22 32.15
N GLU A 157 -9.26 15.97 33.38
CA GLU A 157 -9.63 16.76 34.56
C GLU A 157 -9.12 18.21 34.47
N ASP A 158 -8.02 18.42 33.72
CA ASP A 158 -7.48 19.74 33.41
C ASP A 158 -8.17 20.31 32.16
N LYS A 159 -8.95 21.39 32.37
CA LYS A 159 -9.66 22.08 31.29
C LYS A 159 -8.74 22.50 30.14
N ASN A 160 -7.51 22.95 30.42
CA ASN A 160 -6.59 23.40 29.38
C ASN A 160 -6.07 22.23 28.54
N LYS A 161 -5.71 21.11 29.19
CA LYS A 161 -5.29 19.89 28.49
C LYS A 161 -6.41 19.30 27.65
N ARG A 162 -7.65 19.33 28.16
CA ARG A 162 -8.83 18.91 27.38
C ARG A 162 -9.02 19.78 26.13
N LEU A 163 -8.86 21.11 26.25
CA LEU A 163 -8.91 22.02 25.10
C LEU A 163 -7.77 21.77 24.10
N GLU A 164 -6.56 21.43 24.57
CA GLU A 164 -5.47 20.99 23.69
C GLU A 164 -5.82 19.70 22.94
N LEU A 165 -6.41 18.71 23.61
CA LEU A 165 -6.84 17.47 22.94
C LEU A 165 -7.89 17.76 21.87
N ILE A 166 -8.87 18.61 22.16
CA ILE A 166 -9.88 19.03 21.18
C ILE A 166 -9.21 19.70 19.97
N SER A 167 -8.27 20.62 20.20
CA SER A 167 -7.48 21.24 19.13
C SER A 167 -6.67 20.21 18.33
N LYS A 168 -6.14 19.17 18.99
CA LYS A 168 -5.42 18.09 18.32
C LYS A 168 -6.35 17.20 17.48
N ILE A 169 -7.59 16.99 17.91
CA ILE A 169 -8.62 16.33 17.11
C ILE A 169 -8.95 17.16 15.87
N ASP A 170 -9.07 18.50 16.00
CA ASP A 170 -9.29 19.38 14.84
C ASP A 170 -8.14 19.29 13.82
N GLN A 171 -6.88 19.33 14.28
CA GLN A 171 -5.73 19.11 13.41
C GLN A 171 -5.77 17.73 12.72
N THR A 172 -6.27 16.71 13.44
CA THR A 172 -6.42 15.35 12.88
C THR A 172 -7.50 15.33 11.81
N LEU A 173 -8.64 15.97 12.05
CA LEU A 173 -9.72 16.11 11.08
C LEU A 173 -9.25 16.85 9.81
N ASP A 174 -8.50 17.93 9.96
CA ASP A 174 -7.96 18.69 8.82
C ASP A 174 -7.04 17.80 7.95
N MET A 175 -6.10 17.09 8.58
CA MET A 175 -5.22 16.14 7.89
C MET A 175 -6.01 15.02 7.19
N ILE A 176 -7.01 14.45 7.86
CA ILE A 176 -7.84 13.40 7.26
C ILE A 176 -8.68 13.95 6.09
N ASN A 177 -9.18 15.18 6.17
CA ASN A 177 -9.87 15.80 5.04
C ASN A 177 -8.93 16.08 3.85
N GLU A 178 -7.66 16.42 4.10
CA GLU A 178 -6.64 16.51 3.04
C GLU A 178 -6.45 15.15 2.36
N ILE A 179 -6.32 14.08 3.16
CA ILE A 179 -6.22 12.71 2.63
C ILE A 179 -7.47 12.32 1.86
N VAL A 180 -8.67 12.58 2.39
CA VAL A 180 -9.93 12.26 1.73
C VAL A 180 -10.07 12.98 0.40
N LYS A 181 -9.64 14.25 0.27
CA LYS A 181 -9.63 14.92 -1.04
C LYS A 181 -8.73 14.20 -2.04
N VAL A 182 -7.62 13.64 -1.59
CA VAL A 182 -6.73 12.82 -2.43
C VAL A 182 -7.44 11.52 -2.81
N LEU A 183 -8.09 10.84 -1.86
CA LEU A 183 -8.85 9.61 -2.11
C LEU A 183 -10.07 9.82 -3.03
N ASP A 184 -10.81 10.91 -2.86
CA ASP A 184 -11.95 11.27 -3.70
C ASP A 184 -11.47 11.55 -5.13
N LYS A 185 -10.35 12.27 -5.28
CA LYS A 185 -9.71 12.47 -6.59
C LYS A 185 -9.27 11.14 -7.21
N ILE A 186 -8.76 10.21 -6.40
CA ILE A 186 -8.40 8.86 -6.84
C ILE A 186 -9.63 8.10 -7.37
N SER A 187 -10.74 8.18 -6.64
CA SER A 187 -12.00 7.51 -6.97
C SER A 187 -12.70 8.11 -8.21
N GLU A 188 -12.81 9.44 -8.28
CA GLU A 188 -13.57 10.15 -9.33
C GLU A 188 -12.83 10.22 -10.67
N GLU A 189 -11.50 10.38 -10.65
CA GLU A 189 -10.71 10.52 -11.87
C GLU A 189 -10.09 9.19 -12.34
N GLY A 190 -10.29 8.10 -11.58
CA GLY A 190 -9.54 6.83 -11.76
C GLY A 190 -8.03 6.99 -11.54
N ASN A 191 -7.60 8.18 -11.11
CA ASN A 191 -6.24 8.52 -10.78
C ASN A 191 -5.91 7.94 -9.41
N ILE A 192 -5.82 6.62 -9.28
CA ILE A 192 -4.86 6.06 -8.33
C ILE A 192 -3.59 6.86 -8.55
N PHE A 193 -3.07 7.50 -7.49
CA PHE A 193 -1.91 8.37 -7.57
C PHE A 193 -0.70 7.50 -8.00
N PHE A 194 -0.63 7.17 -9.29
CA PHE A 194 0.53 7.48 -10.09
C PHE A 194 0.66 8.97 -9.92
N ASP A 195 1.36 9.35 -8.87
CA ASP A 195 1.77 10.71 -8.72
C ASP A 195 2.35 11.13 -10.07
N THR A 196 2.07 12.33 -10.55
CA THR A 196 2.92 12.89 -11.62
C THR A 196 4.39 12.77 -11.25
N THR A 197 4.72 12.67 -9.95
CA THR A 197 6.02 12.28 -9.42
C THR A 197 6.56 10.96 -9.97
N ILE A 198 5.79 9.92 -10.33
CA ILE A 198 6.40 8.72 -10.96
C ILE A 198 6.85 8.99 -12.40
N ASP A 199 6.06 9.73 -13.18
CA ASP A 199 6.44 10.13 -14.53
C ASP A 199 7.59 11.17 -14.49
N ASN A 200 7.60 12.03 -13.47
CA ASN A 200 8.68 12.96 -13.17
C ASN A 200 9.93 12.20 -12.71
N ASN A 201 9.81 11.18 -11.87
CA ASN A 201 10.92 10.36 -11.37
C ASN A 201 11.55 9.59 -12.53
N ILE A 202 10.75 9.04 -13.45
CA ILE A 202 11.30 8.43 -14.67
C ILE A 202 12.00 9.49 -15.52
N SER A 203 11.38 10.65 -15.71
CA SER A 203 11.99 11.73 -16.50
C SER A 203 13.29 12.22 -15.86
N GLU A 204 13.36 12.21 -14.53
CA GLU A 204 14.52 12.58 -13.73
C GLU A 204 15.61 11.52 -13.82
N LEU A 205 15.28 10.23 -13.72
CA LEU A 205 16.24 9.15 -14.00
C LEU A 205 16.83 9.27 -15.40
N LEU A 206 16.00 9.54 -16.41
CA LEU A 206 16.48 9.71 -17.79
C LEU A 206 17.40 10.92 -17.93
N ARG A 207 17.09 12.04 -17.24
CA ARG A 207 17.98 13.20 -17.16
C ARG A 207 19.33 12.84 -16.52
N LEU A 208 19.29 12.17 -15.36
CA LEU A 208 20.48 11.77 -14.61
C LEU A 208 21.35 10.79 -15.40
N ILE A 209 20.73 9.87 -16.15
CA ILE A 209 21.43 8.95 -17.06
C ILE A 209 22.25 9.69 -18.11
N ASP A 210 21.74 10.82 -18.61
CA ASP A 210 22.44 11.64 -19.60
C ASP A 210 23.52 12.54 -18.95
N ASP A 211 23.28 13.05 -17.73
CA ASP A 211 24.15 14.03 -17.07
C ASP A 211 25.36 13.41 -16.34
N ILE A 212 25.18 12.29 -15.65
CA ILE A 212 26.25 11.63 -14.88
C ILE A 212 27.49 11.33 -15.75
N PRO A 213 27.36 10.71 -16.95
CA PRO A 213 28.50 10.44 -17.80
C PRO A 213 29.23 11.70 -18.26
N LEU A 214 28.48 12.74 -18.62
CA LEU A 214 29.04 14.03 -19.04
C LEU A 214 29.92 14.62 -17.92
N LYS A 215 29.44 14.57 -16.67
CA LYS A 215 30.19 15.08 -15.51
C LYS A 215 31.43 14.26 -15.20
N LEU A 216 31.34 12.93 -15.29
CA LEU A 216 32.51 12.05 -15.13
C LEU A 216 33.58 12.34 -16.20
N GLN A 217 33.18 12.50 -17.46
CA GLN A 217 34.10 12.84 -18.55
C GLN A 217 34.76 14.22 -18.39
N LEU A 218 34.05 15.18 -17.80
CA LEU A 218 34.57 16.52 -17.49
C LEU A 218 35.43 16.56 -16.21
N GLY A 219 35.63 15.43 -15.53
CA GLY A 219 36.38 15.34 -14.27
C GLY A 219 35.66 16.01 -13.08
N LYS A 220 34.33 16.15 -13.16
CA LYS A 220 33.49 16.72 -12.11
C LYS A 220 33.00 15.64 -11.14
N ASP A 221 33.94 14.85 -10.63
CA ASP A 221 33.65 13.61 -9.87
C ASP A 221 32.70 13.84 -8.70
N LYS A 222 32.83 14.97 -7.99
CA LYS A 222 31.94 15.29 -6.87
C LYS A 222 30.49 15.53 -7.31
N GLU A 223 30.28 16.30 -8.37
CA GLU A 223 28.93 16.58 -8.90
C GLU A 223 28.31 15.31 -9.48
N ALA A 224 29.12 14.43 -10.07
CA ALA A 224 28.66 13.14 -10.57
C ALA A 224 28.25 12.19 -9.43
N LEU A 225 28.99 12.15 -8.32
CA LEU A 225 28.65 11.34 -7.15
C LEU A 225 27.33 11.81 -6.49
N GLU A 226 27.10 13.12 -6.43
CA GLU A 226 25.84 13.69 -5.93
C GLU A 226 24.65 13.23 -6.80
N GLU A 227 24.79 13.24 -8.13
CA GLU A 227 23.76 12.76 -9.05
C GLU A 227 23.58 11.23 -9.04
N ILE A 228 24.64 10.46 -8.80
CA ILE A 228 24.51 9.00 -8.61
C ILE A 228 23.68 8.70 -7.35
N TYR A 229 23.86 9.49 -6.28
CA TYR A 229 23.03 9.37 -5.09
C TYR A 229 21.56 9.70 -5.39
N GLU A 230 21.32 10.80 -6.11
CA GLU A 230 19.98 11.21 -6.55
C GLU A 230 19.31 10.16 -7.44
N PHE A 231 20.07 9.56 -8.37
CA PHE A 231 19.63 8.46 -9.21
C PHE A 231 19.19 7.27 -8.35
N SER A 232 19.99 6.91 -7.34
CA SER A 232 19.72 5.75 -6.48
C SER A 232 18.45 5.94 -5.66
N GLU A 233 18.25 7.12 -5.06
CA GLU A 233 17.02 7.45 -4.30
C GLU A 233 15.80 7.43 -5.22
N THR A 234 15.88 8.10 -6.38
CA THR A 234 14.77 8.17 -7.35
C THR A 234 14.41 6.78 -7.89
N PHE A 235 15.41 5.92 -8.11
CA PHE A 235 15.21 4.55 -8.56
C PHE A 235 14.53 3.70 -7.49
N ILE A 236 14.94 3.83 -6.21
CA ILE A 236 14.28 3.16 -5.07
C ILE A 236 12.82 3.58 -5.00
N ASP A 237 12.51 4.87 -5.13
CA ASP A 237 11.13 5.37 -5.10
C ASP A 237 10.27 4.75 -6.21
N ILE A 238 10.83 4.58 -7.42
CA ILE A 238 10.13 3.90 -8.53
C ILE A 238 9.91 2.42 -8.24
N VAL A 239 10.91 1.72 -7.70
CA VAL A 239 10.79 0.30 -7.36
C VAL A 239 9.77 0.07 -6.25
N ASP A 240 9.80 0.90 -5.21
CA ASP A 240 8.84 0.84 -4.10
C ASP A 240 7.42 1.13 -4.57
N PHE A 241 7.27 2.11 -5.47
CA PHE A 241 5.99 2.39 -6.13
C PHE A 241 5.51 1.19 -6.96
N LEU A 242 6.35 0.64 -7.83
CA LEU A 242 6.00 -0.49 -8.69
C LEU A 242 5.63 -1.71 -7.85
N ASN A 243 6.39 -2.03 -6.81
CA ASN A 243 6.08 -3.13 -5.90
C ASN A 243 4.73 -2.92 -5.20
N SER A 244 4.46 -1.70 -4.73
CA SER A 244 3.18 -1.37 -4.11
C SER A 244 2.04 -1.48 -5.11
N ALA A 245 2.18 -0.88 -6.29
CA ALA A 245 1.14 -0.85 -7.31
C ALA A 245 0.84 -2.24 -7.87
N ILE A 246 1.87 -3.05 -8.11
CA ILE A 246 1.73 -4.45 -8.53
C ILE A 246 1.01 -5.24 -7.44
N ASN A 247 1.43 -5.11 -6.19
CA ASN A 247 0.81 -5.87 -5.11
C ASN A 247 -0.63 -5.43 -4.81
N ILE A 248 -0.99 -4.16 -5.00
CA ILE A 248 -2.31 -3.65 -4.64
C ILE A 248 -3.30 -3.79 -5.81
N TYR A 249 -2.85 -3.65 -7.06
CA TYR A 249 -3.74 -3.45 -8.20
C TYR A 249 -3.64 -4.49 -9.32
N THR A 250 -2.78 -5.51 -9.19
CA THR A 250 -2.58 -6.48 -10.27
C THR A 250 -2.99 -7.91 -9.89
N SER A 251 -3.87 -8.49 -10.71
CA SER A 251 -4.22 -9.91 -10.71
C SER A 251 -3.10 -10.74 -11.38
N GLU A 252 -3.15 -12.07 -11.23
CA GLU A 252 -2.16 -13.02 -11.75
C GLU A 252 -1.93 -12.89 -13.27
N ASP A 253 -3.00 -12.55 -14.00
CA ASP A 253 -3.06 -12.26 -15.43
C ASP A 253 -2.33 -10.97 -15.86
N ILE A 254 -1.96 -10.09 -14.92
CA ILE A 254 -1.09 -8.92 -15.17
C ILE A 254 0.32 -9.17 -14.70
N LYS A 255 0.49 -9.85 -13.57
CA LYS A 255 1.82 -10.32 -13.17
C LYS A 255 2.45 -11.15 -14.31
N SER A 256 1.66 -11.92 -15.07
CA SER A 256 2.15 -12.63 -16.27
C SER A 256 2.52 -11.73 -17.48
N LYS A 257 2.05 -10.47 -17.50
CA LYS A 257 2.38 -9.48 -18.55
C LYS A 257 3.57 -8.61 -18.18
N ILE A 258 3.93 -8.56 -16.90
CA ILE A 258 5.09 -7.83 -16.40
C ILE A 258 6.28 -8.78 -16.39
N ASP A 259 7.32 -8.44 -17.14
CA ASP A 259 8.57 -9.18 -17.08
C ASP A 259 9.42 -8.72 -15.89
N PHE A 260 9.25 -9.39 -14.75
CA PHE A 260 10.00 -9.11 -13.53
C PHE A 260 11.51 -9.35 -13.68
N SER A 261 11.95 -10.13 -14.67
CA SER A 261 13.39 -10.34 -14.92
C SER A 261 14.11 -9.06 -15.37
N LYS A 262 13.34 -8.04 -15.78
CA LYS A 262 13.89 -6.70 -16.07
C LYS A 262 14.50 -6.04 -14.83
N PHE A 263 13.94 -6.24 -13.64
CA PHE A 263 14.54 -5.69 -12.41
C PHE A 263 15.91 -6.32 -12.11
N ASP A 264 16.03 -7.64 -12.30
CA ASP A 264 17.32 -8.33 -12.19
C ASP A 264 18.33 -7.83 -13.23
N THR A 265 17.85 -7.50 -14.42
CA THR A 265 18.67 -6.95 -15.50
C THR A 265 19.17 -5.55 -15.14
N ILE A 266 18.30 -4.68 -14.62
CA ILE A 266 18.69 -3.35 -14.15
C ILE A 266 19.76 -3.44 -13.05
N ASN A 267 19.59 -4.35 -12.08
CA ASN A 267 20.58 -4.57 -11.02
C ASN A 267 21.97 -4.92 -11.59
N LYS A 268 22.04 -5.85 -12.56
CA LYS A 268 23.30 -6.24 -13.22
C LYS A 268 23.94 -5.09 -14.00
N VAL A 269 23.12 -4.27 -14.66
CA VAL A 269 23.60 -3.09 -15.39
C VAL A 269 24.17 -2.05 -14.41
N ILE A 270 23.48 -1.80 -13.29
CA ILE A 270 23.97 -0.91 -12.23
C ILE A 270 25.30 -1.42 -11.65
N GLU A 271 25.43 -2.72 -11.38
CA GLU A 271 26.70 -3.32 -10.93
C GLU A 271 27.84 -3.08 -11.93
N SER A 272 27.56 -3.24 -13.23
CA SER A 272 28.54 -3.02 -14.31
C SER A 272 28.97 -1.55 -14.42
N ILE A 273 28.03 -0.62 -14.19
CA ILE A 273 28.32 0.82 -14.10
C ILE A 273 29.23 1.12 -12.91
N ILE A 274 28.92 0.58 -11.73
CA ILE A 274 29.72 0.77 -10.51
C ILE A 274 31.14 0.24 -10.70
N GLU A 275 31.30 -0.94 -11.33
CA GLU A 275 32.60 -1.52 -11.64
C GLU A 275 33.40 -0.63 -12.59
N SER A 276 32.76 -0.15 -13.67
CA SER A 276 33.38 0.74 -14.66
C SER A 276 33.85 2.05 -14.03
N ILE A 277 33.02 2.68 -13.20
CA ILE A 277 33.37 3.89 -12.44
C ILE A 277 34.53 3.63 -11.48
N SER A 278 34.51 2.50 -10.77
CA SER A 278 35.58 2.12 -9.83
C SER A 278 36.92 1.91 -10.53
N ASN A 279 36.89 1.40 -11.76
CA ASN A 279 38.06 1.23 -12.63
C ASN A 279 38.45 2.50 -13.40
N LYS A 280 37.73 3.62 -13.19
CA LYS A 280 37.88 4.90 -13.90
C LYS A 280 37.66 4.80 -15.41
N ASP A 281 36.93 3.79 -15.86
CA ASP A 281 36.53 3.64 -17.26
C ASP A 281 35.21 4.38 -17.50
N TYR A 282 35.31 5.71 -17.55
CA TYR A 282 34.14 6.58 -17.69
C TYR A 282 33.52 6.53 -19.08
N VAL A 283 34.26 6.08 -20.10
CA VAL A 283 33.73 5.87 -21.45
C VAL A 283 32.83 4.65 -21.43
N LEU A 284 33.31 3.53 -20.87
CA LEU A 284 32.49 2.33 -20.71
C LEU A 284 31.26 2.58 -19.81
N ALA A 285 31.44 3.27 -18.68
CA ALA A 285 30.33 3.63 -17.81
C ALA A 285 29.27 4.47 -18.56
N SER A 286 29.72 5.42 -19.39
CA SER A 286 28.84 6.24 -20.24
C SER A 286 28.06 5.40 -21.24
N ASP A 287 28.73 4.45 -21.89
CA ASP A 287 28.10 3.59 -22.88
C ASP A 287 27.06 2.67 -22.22
N ILE A 288 27.38 2.07 -21.07
CA ILE A 288 26.44 1.23 -20.31
C ILE A 288 25.22 2.06 -19.88
N MET A 289 25.43 3.27 -19.33
CA MET A 289 24.32 4.13 -18.92
C MET A 289 23.40 4.50 -20.10
N THR A 290 24.00 4.89 -21.23
CA THR A 290 23.24 5.40 -22.39
C THR A 290 22.54 4.28 -23.15
N TYR A 291 23.21 3.16 -23.38
CA TYR A 291 22.74 2.12 -24.30
C TYR A 291 22.15 0.90 -23.60
N GLU A 292 22.48 0.66 -22.32
CA GLU A 292 21.94 -0.47 -21.56
C GLU A 292 20.93 -0.04 -20.49
N LEU A 293 21.25 0.98 -19.69
CA LEU A 293 20.38 1.41 -18.59
C LEU A 293 19.20 2.25 -19.07
N LYS A 294 19.43 3.20 -19.98
CA LYS A 294 18.37 4.09 -20.49
C LYS A 294 17.15 3.34 -21.04
N PRO A 295 17.31 2.34 -21.93
CA PRO A 295 16.17 1.59 -22.45
C PRO A 295 15.42 0.83 -21.35
N LEU A 296 16.12 0.31 -20.34
CA LEU A 296 15.48 -0.38 -19.22
C LEU A 296 14.65 0.56 -18.35
N VAL A 297 15.11 1.81 -18.16
CA VAL A 297 14.33 2.83 -17.44
C VAL A 297 13.14 3.31 -18.28
N GLU A 298 13.28 3.41 -19.59
CA GLU A 298 12.15 3.68 -20.49
C GLU A 298 11.10 2.56 -20.43
N ASP A 299 11.52 1.30 -20.38
CA ASP A 299 10.63 0.14 -20.22
C ASP A 299 9.82 0.16 -18.91
N LEU A 300 10.34 0.79 -17.84
CA LEU A 300 9.56 0.97 -16.60
C LEU A 300 8.31 1.83 -16.84
N ARG A 301 8.35 2.78 -17.79
CA ARG A 301 7.20 3.59 -18.18
C ARG A 301 6.10 2.73 -18.83
N ASP A 302 6.48 1.72 -19.60
CA ASP A 302 5.54 0.80 -20.22
C ASP A 302 4.86 -0.08 -19.15
N ILE A 303 5.62 -0.57 -18.17
CA ILE A 303 5.08 -1.32 -17.03
C ILE A 303 4.06 -0.45 -16.25
N ILE A 304 4.42 0.80 -15.96
CA ILE A 304 3.53 1.77 -15.32
C ILE A 304 2.25 1.96 -16.13
N THR A 305 2.37 2.06 -17.46
CA THR A 305 1.22 2.24 -18.35
C THR A 305 0.30 1.01 -18.34
N ILE A 306 0.84 -0.21 -18.36
CA ILE A 306 0.05 -1.45 -18.26
C ILE A 306 -0.72 -1.50 -16.93
N ILE A 307 -0.05 -1.14 -15.83
CA ILE A 307 -0.68 -1.13 -14.50
C ILE A 307 -1.80 -0.06 -14.47
N ARG A 308 -1.56 1.14 -15.03
CA ARG A 308 -2.57 2.21 -15.19
C ARG A 308 -3.80 1.69 -15.93
N GLU A 309 -3.62 1.11 -17.11
CA GLU A 309 -4.72 0.66 -17.96
C GLU A 309 -5.62 -0.37 -17.29
N LYS A 310 -5.06 -1.33 -16.53
CA LYS A 310 -5.89 -2.29 -15.81
C LYS A 310 -6.70 -1.61 -14.72
N ILE A 311 -6.06 -0.79 -13.90
CA ILE A 311 -6.73 -0.07 -12.82
C ILE A 311 -7.96 0.66 -13.36
N TYR A 312 -7.80 1.38 -14.47
CA TYR A 312 -8.92 2.07 -15.12
C TYR A 312 -10.04 1.11 -15.57
N SER A 313 -9.70 -0.07 -16.10
CA SER A 313 -10.70 -1.07 -16.49
C SER A 313 -11.45 -1.70 -15.31
N GLN A 314 -10.81 -1.87 -14.16
CA GLN A 314 -11.46 -2.41 -12.95
C GLN A 314 -12.40 -1.38 -12.29
N ILE A 315 -12.08 -0.09 -12.39
CA ILE A 315 -12.91 0.99 -11.86
C ILE A 315 -14.15 1.23 -12.74
N SER A 316 -14.05 1.03 -14.05
CA SER A 316 -15.15 1.28 -15.00
C SER A 316 -16.18 0.13 -15.12
N GLU A 317 -15.90 -1.02 -14.50
CA GLU A 317 -16.84 -2.15 -14.37
C GLU A 317 -17.67 -2.13 -13.07
N ASN A 318 -17.42 -1.16 -12.17
CA ASN A 318 -18.21 -0.86 -10.97
C ASN A 318 -19.04 0.43 -11.13
#